data_AF-A0AAU7A9M1-F1
#
_entry.id   AF-A0AAU7A9M1-F1
#
_cell.length_a   1.000
_cell.length_b   1.000
_cell.length_c   1.000
_cell.angle_alpha   90.00
_cell.angle_beta   90.00
_cell.angle_gamma   90.00
#
_symmetry.space_group_name_H-M   'P 1'
#
loop_
_entity.id
_entity.type
_entity.pdbx_description
1 polymer ?
#
loop_
_entity_poly.entity_id
_entity_poly.type
_entity_poly.pdbx_seq_one_letter_code
_entity_poly.pdbx_strand_id
1 'polypeptide(L)' 'MLMKRLRRAITDKKLTMHSLRHRMKDKLRNTGCPEAVSMAILGHGANTVAANYGSGYALGVMREHMEKVWAS' A
#
# COMPACT_ATOMS: atom_id res chain seq x y z
N MET A 1 1.46 16.58 -10.95
CA MET A 1 1.13 15.16 -11.22
C MET A 1 2.26 14.25 -10.77
N LEU A 2 1.93 13.20 -10.00
CA LEU A 2 2.89 12.28 -9.37
C LEU A 2 3.77 11.53 -10.38
N MET A 3 3.24 11.16 -11.54
CA MET A 3 4.02 10.57 -12.64
C MET A 3 5.18 11.47 -13.11
N LYS A 4 4.97 12.79 -13.21
CA LYS A 4 6.03 13.73 -13.63
C LYS A 4 7.19 13.74 -12.63
N ARG A 5 6.91 13.53 -11.33
CA ARG A 5 7.93 13.41 -10.28
C ARG A 5 8.64 12.06 -10.35
N LEU A 6 7.91 10.97 -10.57
CA LEU A 6 8.50 9.63 -10.72
C LEU A 6 9.52 9.58 -11.87
N ARG A 7 9.20 10.22 -13.01
CA ARG A 7 10.09 10.33 -14.17
C ARG A 7 11.38 11.14 -13.92
N ARG A 8 11.47 11.90 -12.82
CA ARG A 8 12.72 12.55 -12.40
C ARG A 8 13.65 11.62 -11.62
N ALA A 9 13.10 10.56 -11.01
CA ALA A 9 13.86 9.63 -10.17
C ALA A 9 14.20 8.31 -10.88
N ILE A 10 13.46 7.95 -11.92
CA ILE A 10 13.59 6.66 -12.62
C ILE A 10 13.68 6.90 -14.13
N THR A 11 14.70 6.29 -14.76
CA THR A 11 14.95 6.37 -16.21
C THR A 11 14.21 5.28 -17.00
N ASP A 12 13.88 4.14 -16.37
CA ASP A 12 13.13 3.06 -17.01
C ASP A 12 11.70 3.50 -17.35
N LYS A 13 11.38 3.45 -18.65
CA LYS A 13 10.08 3.84 -19.19
C LYS A 13 8.96 2.86 -18.82
N LYS A 14 9.28 1.59 -18.55
CA LYS A 14 8.32 0.53 -18.18
C LYS A 14 7.78 0.69 -16.76
N LEU A 15 8.51 1.37 -15.88
CA LEU A 15 8.06 1.64 -14.52
C LEU A 15 7.01 2.76 -14.48
N THR A 16 5.90 2.49 -13.80
CA THR A 16 4.72 3.36 -13.72
C THR A 16 4.26 3.55 -12.28
N MET A 17 3.22 4.37 -12.06
CA MET A 17 2.55 4.43 -10.76
C MET A 17 2.04 3.07 -10.28
N HIS A 18 1.62 2.20 -11.21
CA HIS A 18 1.15 0.86 -10.85
C HIS A 18 2.30 0.01 -10.31
N SER A 19 3.50 0.14 -10.88
CA SER A 19 4.71 -0.50 -10.36
C SER A 19 5.03 -0.04 -8.93
N LEU A 20 4.81 1.23 -8.60
CA LEU A 20 4.98 1.73 -7.24
C LEU A 20 3.97 1.10 -6.26
N ARG A 21 2.70 0.96 -6.69
CA ARG A 21 1.67 0.29 -5.90
C ARG A 21 2.03 -1.18 -5.63
N HIS A 22 2.49 -1.91 -6.64
CA HIS A 22 2.97 -3.28 -6.47
C HIS A 22 4.13 -3.37 -5.49
N ARG A 23 5.13 -2.51 -5.64
CA ARG A 23 6.28 -2.46 -4.72
C ARG A 23 5.84 -2.23 -3.27
N MET A 24 4.86 -1.35 -3.04
CA MET A 24 4.30 -1.13 -1.69
C MET A 24 3.63 -2.40 -1.16
N LYS A 25 2.81 -3.08 -1.99
CA LYS A 25 2.17 -4.35 -1.61
C LYS A 25 3.21 -5.40 -1.20
N ASP A 26 4.26 -5.56 -2.00
CA ASP A 26 5.32 -6.54 -1.72
C ASP A 26 6.10 -6.20 -0.45
N LYS A 27 6.42 -4.92 -0.23
CA LYS A 27 7.06 -4.51 1.01
C LYS A 27 6.18 -4.79 2.24
N LEU A 28 4.88 -4.46 2.20
CA LEU A 28 3.94 -4.77 3.29
C LEU A 28 3.88 -6.27 3.57
N ARG A 29 3.87 -7.10 2.52
CA ARG A 29 3.90 -8.56 2.67
C ARG A 29 5.18 -9.05 3.36
N ASN A 30 6.32 -8.46 3.05
CA ASN A 30 7.60 -8.83 3.64
C ASN A 30 7.76 -8.39 5.11
N THR A 31 6.93 -7.45 5.60
CA THR A 31 6.94 -7.04 7.02
C THR A 31 5.93 -7.80 7.88
N GLY A 32 5.26 -8.81 7.31
CA GLY A 32 4.22 -9.58 8.01
C GLY A 32 2.91 -8.80 8.20
N CYS A 33 2.66 -7.76 7.40
CA CYS A 33 1.39 -7.04 7.43
C CYS A 33 0.22 -7.98 7.07
N PRO A 34 -0.86 -8.04 7.88
CA PRO A 34 -2.05 -8.78 7.52
C PRO A 34 -2.63 -8.31 6.18
N GLU A 35 -3.05 -9.24 5.31
CA GLU A 35 -3.53 -8.89 3.97
C GLU A 35 -4.70 -7.90 4.01
N ALA A 36 -5.60 -8.04 4.97
CA ALA A 36 -6.73 -7.13 5.11
C ALA A 36 -6.31 -5.68 5.43
N VAL A 37 -5.26 -5.49 6.25
CA VAL A 37 -4.68 -4.16 6.53
C VAL A 37 -3.92 -3.64 5.31
N SER A 38 -3.15 -4.49 4.63
CA SER A 38 -2.46 -4.16 3.37
C SER A 38 -3.44 -3.69 2.30
N MET A 39 -4.57 -4.37 2.15
CA MET A 39 -5.63 -4.02 1.22
C MET A 39 -6.29 -2.68 1.59
N ALA A 40 -6.54 -2.42 2.87
CA ALA A 40 -7.05 -1.13 3.34
C ALA A 40 -6.07 0.03 3.05
N ILE A 41 -4.77 -0.15 3.31
CA ILE A 41 -3.73 0.84 3.00
C ILE A 41 -3.67 1.13 1.50
N LEU A 42 -3.81 0.11 0.65
CA LEU A 42 -3.75 0.25 -0.81
C LEU A 42 -5.07 0.73 -1.44
N GLY A 43 -6.13 0.85 -0.63
CA GLY A 43 -7.47 1.26 -1.08
C GLY A 43 -8.18 0.19 -1.92
N HIS A 44 -7.84 -1.08 -1.74
CA HIS A 44 -8.56 -2.17 -2.39
C HIS A 44 -9.80 -2.52 -1.56
N GLY A 45 -10.98 -2.24 -2.12
CA GLY A 45 -12.24 -2.67 -1.52
C GLY A 45 -12.40 -4.19 -1.62
N ALA A 46 -12.83 -4.81 -0.52
CA ALA A 46 -13.35 -6.17 -0.53
C ALA A 46 -14.85 -6.10 -0.32
N ASN A 47 -15.64 -6.61 -1.27
CA ASN A 47 -17.12 -6.66 -1.17
C ASN A 47 -17.57 -7.81 -0.26
N THR A 48 -17.02 -7.91 0.94
CA THR A 48 -17.41 -8.93 1.92
C THR A 48 -18.15 -8.26 3.08
N VAL A 49 -19.11 -8.98 3.67
CA VAL A 49 -19.85 -8.50 4.85
C VAL A 49 -18.87 -8.13 5.98
N ALA A 50 -17.81 -8.94 6.16
CA ALA A 50 -16.73 -8.70 7.12
C ALA A 50 -16.02 -7.34 6.91
N ALA A 51 -15.71 -6.99 5.66
CA ALA A 51 -15.03 -5.74 5.31
C ALA A 51 -15.93 -4.50 5.44
N ASN A 52 -17.24 -4.69 5.45
CA ASN A 52 -18.24 -3.62 5.62
C ASN A 52 -18.60 -3.35 7.09
N TYR A 53 -18.06 -4.13 8.05
CA TYR A 53 -18.26 -3.83 9.47
C TYR A 53 -17.40 -2.64 9.92
N GLY A 54 -18.06 -1.68 10.58
CA GLY A 54 -17.41 -0.50 11.15
C GLY A 54 -16.90 0.49 10.10
N SER A 55 -15.95 1.34 10.49
CA SER A 55 -15.30 2.34 9.64
C SER A 55 -13.97 1.85 9.04
N GLY A 56 -13.71 0.55 9.07
CA GLY A 56 -12.44 -0.05 8.66
C GLY A 56 -11.39 -0.05 9.78
N TYR A 57 -10.11 -0.04 9.38
CA TYR A 57 -8.97 -0.07 10.33
C TYR A 57 -8.69 1.31 10.93
N ALA A 58 -8.33 1.34 12.22
CA ALA A 58 -7.82 2.55 12.86
C ALA A 58 -6.54 3.04 12.17
N LEU A 59 -6.42 4.37 12.01
CA LEU A 59 -5.24 4.99 11.36
C LEU A 59 -3.91 4.58 12.02
N GLY A 60 -3.91 4.41 13.36
CA GLY A 60 -2.73 3.97 14.10
C GLY A 60 -2.24 2.59 13.68
N VAL A 61 -3.15 1.64 13.45
CA VAL A 61 -2.82 0.29 12.98
C VAL A 61 -2.21 0.34 11.58
N MET A 62 -2.81 1.10 10.67
CA MET A 62 -2.26 1.27 9.33
C MET A 62 -0.88 1.93 9.35
N ARG A 63 -0.67 2.93 10.21
CA ARG A 63 0.62 3.61 10.38
C ARG A 63 1.71 2.66 10.84
N GLU A 64 1.45 1.83 11.85
CA GLU A 64 2.42 0.86 12.39
C GLU A 64 3.00 -0.03 11.29
N HIS A 65 2.15 -0.55 10.41
CA HIS A 65 2.60 -1.40 9.30
C HIS A 65 3.33 -0.60 8.21
N MET A 66 2.94 0.64 7.95
CA MET A 66 3.65 1.52 7.01
C MET A 66 5.04 1.92 7.52
N GLU A 67 5.21 2.11 8.81
CA GLU A 67 6.51 2.42 9.42
C GLU A 67 7.50 1.26 9.26
N LYS A 68 7.04 0.02 9.48
CA LYS A 68 7.87 -1.19 9.28
C LYS A 68 8.42 -1.29 7.85
N VAL A 69 7.62 -0.88 6.86
CA VAL A 69 8.00 -0.86 5.43
C VAL A 69 9.08 0.18 5.11
N TRP A 70 9.13 1.26 5.90
CA TRP A 70 10.05 2.37 5.69
C TRP A 70 11.38 2.18 6.42
N ALA A 71 11.34 1.48 7.56
CA ALA A 71 12.53 1.10 8.32
C ALA A 71 13.36 -0.03 7.65
N SER A 72 12.79 -0.72 6.64
CA SER A 72 13.42 -1.78 5.83
C SER A 72 13.84 -1.33 4.43
#